data_AF-A0A7R9V8N9-F1
#
_entry.id   AF-A0A7R9V8N9-F1
#
_cell.length_a   1.000
_cell.length_b   1.000
_cell.length_c   1.000
_cell.angle_alpha   90.00
_cell.angle_beta   90.00
_cell.angle_gamma   90.00
#
_symmetry.space_group_name_H-M   'P 1'
#
loop_
_entity.id
_entity.type
_entity.pdbx_description
1 polymer ?
#
loop_
_entity_poly.entity_id
_entity_poly.type
_entity_poly.pdbx_seq_one_letter_code
_entity_poly.pdbx_strand_id
1 'polypeptide(L)'
;RWLENHGIDTRSAAARAAGPPPSQRVPKTEGGSVVAVASWRPWEDEATGAYQPVKVRFAGDRCSVCDTDVDYDYDQLVSCDKCAITVHQSCYGIANLPGPDELWLCRACEQHQPGTRTPQCCLCPVTGGALKRASLEGYWVHPACMNWIPEVTTSDWSAMEPIEGVEKIQKERWELACCVCKQCMGAKVQCDMCYTGFHPLCARMAGLKLHVKETADGKLKWVKLCPKHCVPTPETSGVRPDRDAAGTDGSVNALWNRQPFRPPPPLPVPA
;
A
#
# COMPACT_ATOMS: atom_id res chain seq x y z
N ARG A 1 12.27 -9.85 21.58
CA ARG A 1 13.07 -9.16 22.62
C ARG A 1 13.06 -7.63 22.48
N TRP A 2 13.60 -6.97 21.44
CA TRP A 2 13.51 -5.49 21.34
C TRP A 2 12.08 -4.95 21.20
N LEU A 3 11.27 -5.55 20.31
CA LEU A 3 9.86 -5.19 20.10
C LEU A 3 9.02 -5.45 21.37
N GLU A 4 9.18 -6.64 21.98
CA GLU A 4 8.51 -7.01 23.24
C GLU A 4 8.88 -6.07 24.40
N ASN A 5 10.13 -5.60 24.48
CA ASN A 5 10.60 -4.66 25.50
C ASN A 5 10.05 -3.23 25.33
N HIS A 6 9.44 -2.90 24.19
CA HIS A 6 8.84 -1.60 23.90
C HIS A 6 7.32 -1.68 23.75
N GLY A 7 6.71 -2.70 24.37
CA GLY A 7 5.26 -2.89 24.35
C GLY A 7 4.71 -3.30 22.99
N ILE A 8 5.56 -3.75 22.06
CA ILE A 8 5.17 -4.28 20.75
C ILE A 8 5.08 -5.81 20.81
N ASP A 9 3.87 -6.33 20.73
CA ASP A 9 3.55 -7.76 20.80
C ASP A 9 3.88 -8.37 19.45
N THR A 10 4.94 -9.15 19.46
CA THR A 10 5.36 -9.96 18.32
C THR A 10 4.74 -11.36 18.34
N ARG A 11 4.01 -11.71 19.41
CA ARG A 11 3.38 -13.02 19.62
C ARG A 11 2.00 -13.09 18.99
N SER A 12 1.37 -11.96 18.68
CA SER A 12 0.21 -11.90 17.77
C SER A 12 0.65 -11.93 16.29
N ALA A 13 1.60 -12.81 15.94
CA ALA A 13 1.80 -13.22 14.56
C ALA A 13 0.87 -14.41 14.33
N ALA A 14 -0.04 -14.27 13.36
CA ALA A 14 -1.04 -15.25 12.97
C ALA A 14 -2.21 -15.43 13.95
N ALA A 15 -3.17 -14.50 13.93
CA ALA A 15 -4.52 -14.99 13.78
C ALA A 15 -4.55 -15.69 12.41
N ARG A 16 -4.41 -17.01 12.41
CA ARG A 16 -4.58 -17.85 11.22
C ARG A 16 -5.95 -17.48 10.63
N ALA A 17 -5.98 -16.71 9.56
CA ALA A 17 -7.17 -16.55 8.76
C ALA A 17 -7.70 -17.97 8.47
N ALA A 18 -8.96 -18.24 8.82
CA ALA A 18 -9.56 -19.53 8.54
C ALA A 18 -9.67 -19.68 7.01
N GLY A 19 -8.70 -20.35 6.39
CA GLY A 19 -8.66 -20.55 4.93
C GLY A 19 -7.25 -20.78 4.39
N PRO A 20 -7.10 -21.29 3.15
CA PRO A 20 -5.80 -21.46 2.52
C PRO A 20 -5.09 -20.10 2.35
N PRO A 21 -3.75 -20.04 2.47
CA PRO A 21 -3.01 -18.78 2.35
C PRO A 21 -3.32 -18.07 1.02
N PRO A 22 -3.31 -16.73 0.96
CA PRO A 22 -3.52 -15.98 -0.28
C PRO A 22 -2.65 -16.47 -1.45
N SER A 23 -1.45 -16.96 -1.14
CA SER A 23 -0.49 -17.54 -2.08
C SER A 23 -0.97 -18.79 -2.84
N GLN A 24 -1.99 -19.47 -2.33
CA GLN A 24 -2.65 -20.63 -2.97
C GLN A 24 -3.91 -20.23 -3.73
N ARG A 25 -4.31 -18.95 -3.67
CA ARG A 25 -5.56 -18.45 -4.24
C ARG A 25 -5.34 -17.42 -5.35
N VAL A 26 -4.19 -16.78 -5.42
CA VAL A 26 -3.80 -15.90 -6.55
C VAL A 26 -3.52 -16.76 -7.80
N PRO A 27 -4.05 -16.40 -8.99
CA PRO A 27 -3.70 -17.05 -10.25
C PRO A 27 -2.19 -17.05 -10.50
N LYS A 28 -1.64 -18.17 -10.97
CA LYS A 28 -0.21 -18.32 -11.28
C LYS A 28 0.00 -18.54 -12.76
N THR A 29 1.14 -18.10 -13.28
CA THR A 29 1.59 -18.46 -14.62
C THR A 29 2.40 -19.76 -14.58
N GLU A 30 1.93 -20.78 -15.28
CA GLU A 30 2.68 -22.03 -15.51
C GLU A 30 2.77 -22.26 -17.02
N GLY A 31 3.99 -22.44 -17.55
CA GLY A 31 4.20 -22.72 -18.97
C GLY A 31 3.75 -21.62 -19.94
N GLY A 32 3.70 -20.34 -19.51
CA GLY A 32 3.29 -19.21 -20.36
C GLY A 32 1.79 -18.96 -20.44
N SER A 33 0.97 -19.72 -19.69
CA SER A 33 -0.47 -19.48 -19.55
C SER A 33 -0.84 -19.21 -18.09
N VAL A 34 -1.79 -18.30 -17.85
CA VAL A 34 -2.35 -18.05 -16.52
C VAL A 34 -3.26 -19.22 -16.17
N VAL A 35 -2.86 -20.05 -15.21
CA VAL A 35 -3.73 -21.09 -14.65
C VAL A 35 -4.80 -20.38 -13.83
N ALA A 36 -6.03 -20.40 -14.33
CA ALA A 36 -7.19 -19.84 -13.66
C ALA A 36 -7.42 -20.59 -12.34
N VAL A 37 -6.92 -20.03 -11.24
CA VAL A 37 -7.40 -20.43 -9.91
C VAL A 37 -8.79 -19.82 -9.81
N ALA A 38 -9.81 -20.66 -9.97
CA ALA A 38 -11.19 -20.24 -10.08
C ALA A 38 -11.53 -19.16 -9.02
N SER A 39 -11.93 -17.98 -9.50
CA SER A 39 -12.71 -16.99 -8.76
C SER A 39 -12.12 -16.31 -7.52
N TRP A 40 -10.87 -16.53 -7.09
CA TRP A 40 -10.42 -15.82 -5.90
C TRP A 40 -10.37 -14.31 -6.17
N ARG A 41 -11.13 -13.58 -5.37
CA ARG A 41 -11.14 -12.13 -5.33
C ARG A 41 -10.65 -11.73 -3.95
N PRO A 42 -9.51 -11.02 -3.80
CA PRO A 42 -8.96 -10.66 -2.50
C PRO A 42 -9.96 -9.98 -1.56
N TRP A 43 -10.98 -9.33 -2.11
CA TRP A 43 -12.03 -8.66 -1.34
C TRP A 43 -13.12 -9.61 -0.80
N GLU A 44 -13.31 -10.82 -1.32
CA GLU A 44 -14.22 -11.82 -0.74
C GLU A 44 -13.76 -12.26 0.67
N ASP A 45 -12.45 -12.19 0.92
CA ASP A 45 -11.85 -12.48 2.22
C ASP A 45 -12.21 -11.45 3.31
N GLU A 46 -12.70 -10.27 2.94
CA GLU A 46 -13.21 -9.30 3.92
C GLU A 46 -14.53 -9.78 4.52
N ALA A 47 -15.43 -10.32 3.69
CA ALA A 47 -16.76 -10.77 4.12
C ALA A 47 -16.66 -12.01 5.04
N THR A 48 -15.60 -12.81 4.87
CA THR A 48 -15.32 -13.98 5.72
C THR A 48 -14.51 -13.64 6.96
N GLY A 49 -14.04 -12.39 7.11
CA GLY A 49 -13.18 -11.96 8.22
C GLY A 49 -11.75 -12.50 8.16
N ALA A 50 -11.31 -13.04 7.03
CA ALA A 50 -9.95 -13.54 6.83
C ALA A 50 -8.90 -12.41 6.88
N TYR A 51 -9.30 -11.17 6.62
CA TYR A 51 -8.55 -9.96 6.98
C TYR A 51 -9.50 -8.80 7.29
N GLN A 52 -8.97 -7.78 7.96
CA GLN A 52 -9.64 -6.52 8.25
C GLN A 52 -9.07 -5.40 7.38
N PRO A 53 -9.91 -4.61 6.69
CA PRO A 53 -9.45 -3.46 5.94
C PRO A 53 -8.81 -2.41 6.85
N VAL A 54 -7.73 -1.79 6.39
CA VAL A 54 -7.06 -0.69 7.07
C VAL A 54 -7.63 0.62 6.54
N LYS A 55 -8.49 1.25 7.34
CA LYS A 55 -9.12 2.53 7.00
C LYS A 55 -8.15 3.69 7.20
N VAL A 56 -7.96 4.47 6.15
CA VAL A 56 -7.04 5.61 6.12
C VAL A 56 -7.68 6.80 5.42
N ARG A 57 -7.12 7.97 5.67
CA ARG A 57 -7.32 9.20 4.91
C ARG A 57 -6.06 9.50 4.14
N PHE A 58 -6.22 9.82 2.86
CA PHE A 58 -5.17 10.37 2.03
C PHE A 58 -5.23 11.89 2.12
N ALA A 59 -4.08 12.54 2.24
CA ALA A 59 -3.97 13.98 2.24
C ALA A 59 -4.36 14.51 0.85
N GLY A 60 -5.24 15.52 0.81
CA GLY A 60 -5.74 16.09 -0.45
C GLY A 60 -4.73 17.01 -1.14
N ASP A 61 -3.65 17.38 -0.47
CA ASP A 61 -2.56 18.21 -0.96
C ASP A 61 -1.30 17.41 -1.33
N ARG A 62 -1.37 16.07 -1.29
CA ARG A 62 -0.25 15.19 -1.61
C ARG A 62 -0.66 14.12 -2.60
N CYS A 63 0.26 13.76 -3.49
CA CYS A 63 0.03 12.68 -4.42
C CYS A 63 -0.08 11.33 -3.69
N SER A 64 -1.21 10.65 -3.88
CA SER A 64 -1.51 9.34 -3.29
C SER A 64 -0.54 8.24 -3.73
N VAL A 65 0.23 8.46 -4.81
CA VAL A 65 1.19 7.52 -5.37
C VAL A 65 2.59 7.73 -4.80
N CYS A 66 3.17 8.93 -4.92
CA CYS A 66 4.54 9.21 -4.49
C CYS A 66 4.65 9.82 -3.07
N ASP A 67 3.53 10.27 -2.49
CA ASP A 67 3.45 10.97 -1.19
C ASP A 67 4.26 12.28 -1.15
N THR A 68 4.28 13.03 -2.26
CA THR A 68 4.85 14.39 -2.33
C THR A 68 3.77 15.42 -2.68
N ASP A 69 3.97 16.64 -2.22
CA ASP A 69 3.18 17.85 -2.48
C ASP A 69 3.81 18.75 -3.56
N VAL A 70 4.92 18.31 -4.13
CA VAL A 70 5.67 19.09 -5.11
C VAL A 70 4.91 19.13 -6.41
N ASP A 71 4.55 20.32 -6.88
CA ASP A 71 3.73 20.54 -8.06
C ASP A 71 4.56 21.23 -9.15
N TYR A 72 4.54 20.72 -10.39
CA TYR A 72 5.27 21.30 -11.52
C TYR A 72 4.33 21.60 -12.68
N ASP A 73 4.62 22.63 -13.48
CA ASP A 73 3.79 23.02 -14.62
C ASP A 73 3.51 21.88 -15.61
N TYR A 74 4.48 20.97 -15.77
CA TYR A 74 4.43 19.79 -16.64
C TYR A 74 4.12 18.47 -15.90
N ASP A 75 3.92 18.50 -14.59
CA ASP A 75 3.55 17.34 -13.78
C ASP A 75 2.68 17.77 -12.59
N GLN A 76 1.47 18.22 -12.91
CA GLN A 76 0.57 18.83 -11.95
C GLN A 76 -0.13 17.83 -11.03
N LEU A 77 -0.47 18.24 -9.81
CA LEU A 77 -1.38 17.54 -8.91
C LEU A 77 -2.83 17.69 -9.39
N VAL A 78 -3.48 16.57 -9.66
CA VAL A 78 -4.89 16.49 -10.10
C VAL A 78 -5.72 15.79 -9.04
N SER A 79 -6.84 16.39 -8.66
CA SER A 79 -7.75 15.87 -7.63
C SER A 79 -9.02 15.29 -8.26
N CYS A 80 -9.45 14.11 -7.81
CA CYS A 80 -10.67 13.48 -8.32
C CYS A 80 -11.92 14.14 -7.73
N ASP A 81 -12.83 14.60 -8.58
CA ASP A 81 -14.05 15.30 -8.14
C ASP A 81 -15.03 14.43 -7.32
N LYS A 82 -14.92 13.10 -7.41
CA LYS A 82 -15.82 12.18 -6.70
C LYS A 82 -15.26 11.65 -5.39
N CYS A 83 -13.96 11.35 -5.31
CA CYS A 83 -13.35 10.71 -4.14
C CYS A 83 -12.22 11.52 -3.49
N ALA A 84 -11.90 12.69 -4.04
CA ALA A 84 -10.90 13.63 -3.54
C ALA A 84 -9.48 13.05 -3.37
N ILE A 85 -9.15 11.95 -4.06
CA ILE A 85 -7.74 11.54 -4.16
C ILE A 85 -6.99 12.54 -5.03
N THR A 86 -5.76 12.83 -4.65
CA THR A 86 -4.87 13.70 -5.40
C THR A 86 -3.69 12.88 -5.93
N VAL A 87 -3.30 13.09 -7.18
CA VAL A 87 -2.18 12.39 -7.83
C VAL A 87 -1.45 13.31 -8.80
N HIS A 88 -0.15 13.10 -8.99
CA HIS A 88 0.56 13.69 -10.13
C HIS A 88 0.09 13.10 -11.45
N GLN A 89 0.13 13.90 -12.51
CA GLN A 89 -0.11 13.45 -13.88
C GLN A 89 0.75 12.24 -14.24
N SER A 90 2.06 12.34 -14.02
CA SER A 90 3.03 11.27 -14.31
C SER A 90 2.81 10.03 -13.43
N CYS A 91 2.48 10.23 -12.16
CA CYS A 91 2.29 9.13 -11.21
C CYS A 91 1.05 8.28 -11.48
N TYR A 92 0.05 8.85 -12.15
CA TYR A 92 -1.21 8.16 -12.46
C TYR A 92 -1.47 7.97 -13.97
N GLY A 93 -0.62 8.53 -14.81
CA GLY A 93 -0.69 8.45 -16.27
C GLY A 93 -1.83 9.27 -16.87
N ILE A 94 -1.97 10.52 -16.43
CA ILE A 94 -2.95 11.47 -16.97
C ILE A 94 -2.36 12.12 -18.21
N ALA A 95 -2.86 11.74 -19.40
CA ALA A 95 -2.32 12.23 -20.66
C ALA A 95 -2.70 13.70 -20.96
N ASN A 96 -3.92 14.10 -20.57
CA ASN A 96 -4.42 15.46 -20.75
C ASN A 96 -5.12 15.90 -19.47
N LEU A 97 -4.79 17.11 -19.01
CA LEU A 97 -5.53 17.75 -17.92
C LEU A 97 -6.94 18.11 -18.37
N PRO A 98 -7.94 18.00 -17.49
CA PRO A 98 -9.29 18.48 -17.77
C PRO A 98 -9.28 19.99 -18.04
N GLY A 99 -10.17 20.45 -18.92
CA GLY A 99 -10.46 21.88 -19.07
C GLY A 99 -11.11 22.50 -17.80
N PRO A 100 -11.25 23.83 -17.73
CA PRO A 100 -11.78 24.52 -16.54
C PRO A 100 -13.19 24.09 -16.11
N ASP A 101 -14.01 23.64 -17.07
CA ASP A 101 -15.39 23.21 -16.85
C ASP A 101 -15.54 21.67 -16.93
N GLU A 102 -14.44 20.93 -16.96
CA GLU A 102 -14.44 19.48 -17.10
C GLU A 102 -14.09 18.81 -15.76
N LEU A 103 -14.87 17.80 -15.40
CA LEU A 103 -14.59 16.97 -14.24
C LEU A 103 -13.48 15.96 -14.56
N TRP A 104 -12.60 15.72 -13.60
CA TRP A 104 -11.66 14.61 -13.63
C TRP A 104 -12.02 13.53 -12.62
N LEU A 105 -12.22 12.33 -13.13
CA LEU A 105 -12.51 11.14 -12.33
C LEU A 105 -11.33 10.17 -12.41
N CYS A 106 -10.90 9.66 -11.26
CA CYS A 106 -9.93 8.56 -11.26
C CYS A 106 -10.55 7.29 -11.84
N ARG A 107 -9.72 6.33 -12.28
CA ARG A 107 -10.20 5.08 -12.90
C ARG A 107 -11.18 4.31 -12.03
N ALA A 108 -10.98 4.30 -10.72
CA ALA A 108 -11.90 3.66 -9.80
C ALA A 108 -13.28 4.35 -9.78
N CYS A 109 -13.32 5.68 -9.83
CA CYS A 109 -14.55 6.45 -9.84
C CYS A 109 -15.29 6.41 -11.18
N GLU A 110 -14.56 6.49 -12.29
CA GLU A 110 -15.10 6.38 -13.66
C GLU A 110 -15.84 5.05 -13.87
N GLN A 111 -15.27 3.97 -13.34
CA GLN A 111 -15.74 2.61 -13.61
C GLN A 111 -16.57 2.02 -12.46
N HIS A 112 -16.80 2.80 -11.40
CA HIS A 112 -17.64 2.38 -10.30
C HIS A 112 -19.11 2.43 -10.69
N GLN A 113 -19.74 1.26 -10.73
CA GLN A 113 -21.17 1.14 -10.97
C GLN A 113 -21.94 1.27 -9.64
N PRO A 114 -23.04 2.05 -9.57
CA PRO A 114 -23.88 2.13 -8.38
C PRO A 114 -24.33 0.75 -7.90
N GLY A 115 -24.32 0.52 -6.58
CA GLY A 115 -24.69 -0.77 -5.99
C GLY A 115 -23.63 -1.87 -6.09
N THR A 116 -22.50 -1.61 -6.76
CA THR A 116 -21.33 -2.50 -6.73
C THR A 116 -20.38 -2.12 -5.59
N ARG A 117 -19.52 -3.06 -5.20
CA ARG A 117 -18.52 -2.80 -4.16
C ARG A 117 -17.45 -1.84 -4.67
N THR A 118 -16.95 -0.99 -3.78
CA THR A 118 -15.79 -0.14 -4.06
C THR A 118 -14.57 -1.00 -4.41
N PRO A 119 -13.85 -0.69 -5.50
CA PRO A 119 -12.59 -1.34 -5.84
C PRO A 119 -11.59 -1.32 -4.67
N GLN A 120 -10.87 -2.42 -4.48
CA GLN A 120 -9.86 -2.58 -3.43
C GLN A 120 -8.57 -3.15 -4.01
N CYS A 121 -7.43 -2.72 -3.45
CA CYS A 121 -6.15 -3.23 -3.89
C CYS A 121 -5.97 -4.70 -3.50
N CYS A 122 -5.53 -5.54 -4.43
CA CYS A 122 -5.22 -6.95 -4.15
C CYS A 122 -3.91 -7.15 -3.36
N LEU A 123 -3.04 -6.14 -3.31
CA LEU A 123 -1.69 -6.25 -2.73
C LEU A 123 -1.62 -5.80 -1.26
N CYS A 124 -2.61 -5.05 -0.76
CA CYS A 124 -2.60 -4.56 0.62
C CYS A 124 -4.03 -4.33 1.17
N PRO A 125 -4.21 -4.30 2.50
CA PRO A 125 -5.53 -4.10 3.13
C PRO A 125 -5.98 -2.64 3.16
N VAL A 126 -5.17 -1.69 2.68
CA VAL A 126 -5.47 -0.27 2.81
C VAL A 126 -6.63 0.11 1.89
N THR A 127 -7.67 0.75 2.44
CA THR A 127 -8.84 1.19 1.69
C THR A 127 -8.63 2.58 1.08
N GLY A 128 -9.29 2.87 -0.04
CA GLY A 128 -9.22 4.17 -0.71
C GLY A 128 -7.92 4.35 -1.49
N GLY A 129 -7.55 5.60 -1.78
CA GLY A 129 -6.35 5.95 -2.56
C GLY A 129 -6.48 5.69 -4.06
N ALA A 130 -5.41 6.02 -4.80
CA ALA A 130 -5.36 5.87 -6.25
C ALA A 130 -5.26 4.40 -6.67
N LEU A 131 -6.20 3.93 -7.51
CA LEU A 131 -6.22 2.55 -8.01
C LEU A 131 -6.20 2.53 -9.54
N LYS A 132 -5.52 1.53 -10.09
CA LYS A 132 -5.57 1.17 -11.52
C LYS A 132 -5.96 -0.30 -11.66
N ARG A 133 -6.50 -0.67 -12.83
CA ARG A 133 -6.80 -2.07 -13.13
C ARG A 133 -5.50 -2.85 -13.30
N ALA A 134 -5.52 -4.08 -12.81
CA ALA A 134 -4.53 -5.06 -13.23
C ALA A 134 -4.94 -5.72 -14.56
N SER A 135 -3.98 -6.34 -15.24
CA SER A 135 -4.23 -7.20 -16.40
C SER A 135 -5.05 -8.44 -16.03
N LEU A 136 -4.96 -8.89 -14.77
CA LEU A 136 -5.85 -9.90 -14.21
C LEU A 136 -7.27 -9.33 -14.05
N GLU A 137 -8.24 -9.99 -14.67
CA GLU A 137 -9.62 -9.53 -14.71
C GLU A 137 -10.20 -9.31 -13.31
N GLY A 138 -10.75 -8.11 -13.08
CA GLY A 138 -11.39 -7.71 -11.83
C GLY A 138 -10.41 -7.21 -10.76
N TYR A 139 -9.11 -7.41 -10.91
CA TYR A 139 -8.12 -7.00 -9.91
C TYR A 139 -7.79 -5.51 -10.03
N TRP A 140 -7.59 -4.88 -8.87
CA TRP A 140 -7.15 -3.50 -8.76
C TRP A 140 -5.87 -3.43 -7.93
N VAL A 141 -5.00 -2.50 -8.27
CA VAL A 141 -3.72 -2.30 -7.59
C VAL A 141 -3.50 -0.82 -7.36
N HIS A 142 -3.00 -0.45 -6.17
CA HIS A 142 -2.46 0.89 -5.98
C HIS A 142 -1.16 1.02 -6.78
N PRO A 143 -0.98 2.04 -7.63
CA PRO A 143 0.32 2.35 -8.20
C PRO A 143 1.40 2.52 -7.11
N ALA A 144 1.02 3.06 -5.94
CA ALA A 144 1.87 3.10 -4.75
C ALA A 144 2.35 1.71 -4.30
N CYS A 145 1.53 0.66 -4.40
CA CYS A 145 1.97 -0.70 -4.09
C CYS A 145 2.87 -1.28 -5.18
N MET A 146 2.50 -1.07 -6.45
CA MET A 146 3.30 -1.48 -7.62
C MET A 146 4.74 -0.96 -7.52
N ASN A 147 4.91 0.33 -7.18
CA ASN A 147 6.24 0.98 -7.09
C ASN A 147 7.23 0.30 -6.15
N TRP A 148 6.77 -0.56 -5.23
CA TRP A 148 7.60 -1.22 -4.22
C TRP A 148 7.64 -2.74 -4.34
N ILE A 149 6.69 -3.38 -5.04
CA ILE A 149 6.66 -4.83 -5.27
C ILE A 149 7.37 -5.13 -6.59
N PRO A 150 8.59 -5.69 -6.59
CA PRO A 150 9.45 -5.76 -7.77
C PRO A 150 8.86 -6.51 -8.97
N GLU A 151 7.98 -7.48 -8.72
CA GLU A 151 7.36 -8.29 -9.77
C GLU A 151 6.20 -7.57 -10.47
N VAL A 152 5.70 -6.46 -9.91
CA VAL A 152 4.55 -5.73 -10.42
C VAL A 152 5.03 -4.50 -11.18
N THR A 153 4.53 -4.32 -12.39
CA THR A 153 4.92 -3.23 -13.30
C THR A 153 3.71 -2.77 -14.11
N THR A 154 3.90 -1.79 -15.00
CA THR A 154 2.98 -1.49 -16.10
C THR A 154 3.71 -1.73 -17.43
N SER A 155 2.97 -2.11 -18.48
CA SER A 155 3.50 -2.19 -19.85
C SER A 155 3.53 -0.82 -20.53
N ASP A 156 2.65 0.10 -20.11
CA ASP A 156 2.64 1.50 -20.53
C ASP A 156 2.92 2.40 -19.31
N TRP A 157 4.11 3.00 -19.27
CA TRP A 157 4.53 3.92 -18.21
C TRP A 157 3.97 5.34 -18.38
N SER A 158 3.46 5.68 -19.57
CA SER A 158 2.79 6.95 -19.84
C SER A 158 1.34 6.90 -19.39
N ALA A 159 0.64 5.80 -19.67
CA ALA A 159 -0.75 5.61 -19.23
C ALA A 159 -0.84 5.05 -17.80
N MET A 160 0.24 4.46 -17.27
CA MET A 160 0.28 3.77 -15.98
C MET A 160 -0.83 2.70 -15.86
N GLU A 161 -1.17 2.04 -16.96
CA GLU A 161 -2.14 0.94 -17.02
C GLU A 161 -1.98 0.10 -18.31
N PRO A 162 -2.35 -1.19 -18.29
CA PRO A 162 -2.77 -1.97 -17.11
C PRO A 162 -1.58 -2.30 -16.19
N ILE A 163 -1.85 -2.49 -14.90
CA ILE A 163 -0.85 -3.01 -13.96
C ILE A 163 -0.69 -4.52 -14.19
N GLU A 164 0.52 -4.98 -14.40
CA GLU A 164 0.88 -6.36 -14.74
C GLU A 164 1.77 -7.00 -13.67
N GLY A 165 1.90 -8.33 -13.71
CA GLY A 165 2.87 -9.07 -12.90
C GLY A 165 2.38 -9.48 -11.52
N VAL A 166 1.10 -9.27 -11.19
CA VAL A 166 0.49 -9.77 -9.94
C VAL A 166 0.59 -11.29 -9.84
N GLU A 167 0.41 -12.00 -10.96
CA GLU A 167 0.53 -13.45 -11.12
C GLU A 167 2.00 -13.96 -11.02
N LYS A 168 2.98 -13.05 -11.10
CA LYS A 168 4.42 -13.34 -11.02
C LYS A 168 4.98 -13.13 -9.61
N ILE A 169 4.19 -12.56 -8.70
CA ILE A 169 4.60 -12.30 -7.31
C ILE A 169 4.92 -13.64 -6.61
N GLN A 170 6.15 -13.73 -6.10
CA GLN A 170 6.64 -14.92 -5.40
C GLN A 170 5.76 -15.28 -4.19
N LYS A 171 5.57 -16.60 -4.00
CA LYS A 171 4.68 -17.17 -2.98
C LYS A 171 4.98 -16.62 -1.58
N GLU A 172 6.26 -16.49 -1.28
CA GLU A 172 6.80 -16.08 0.02
C GLU A 172 6.31 -14.67 0.41
N ARG A 173 6.17 -13.75 -0.57
CA ARG A 173 5.69 -12.39 -0.31
C ARG A 173 4.25 -12.37 0.20
N TRP A 174 3.44 -13.33 -0.23
CA TRP A 174 2.05 -13.47 0.20
C TRP A 174 1.97 -14.09 1.61
N GLU A 175 2.90 -14.99 1.96
CA GLU A 175 2.90 -15.71 3.24
C GLU A 175 3.47 -14.91 4.42
N LEU A 176 4.21 -13.83 4.16
CA LEU A 176 4.70 -12.94 5.22
C LEU A 176 3.54 -12.36 6.05
N ALA A 177 3.83 -11.94 7.28
CA ALA A 177 2.94 -11.08 8.07
C ALA A 177 3.45 -9.64 8.02
N CYS A 178 2.56 -8.68 7.79
CA CYS A 178 2.92 -7.26 7.85
C CYS A 178 3.21 -6.85 9.30
N CYS A 179 4.38 -6.30 9.58
CA CYS A 179 4.73 -5.89 10.95
C CYS A 179 3.93 -4.70 11.49
N VAL A 180 3.24 -3.95 10.61
CA VAL A 180 2.37 -2.82 10.95
C VAL A 180 0.95 -3.30 11.25
N CYS A 181 0.22 -3.82 10.26
CA CYS A 181 -1.18 -4.23 10.42
C CYS A 181 -1.37 -5.67 10.96
N LYS A 182 -0.28 -6.45 11.08
CA LYS A 182 -0.26 -7.85 11.55
C LYS A 182 -0.99 -8.87 10.66
N GLN A 183 -1.36 -8.48 9.43
CA GLN A 183 -2.14 -9.32 8.53
C GLN A 183 -1.26 -10.07 7.51
N CYS A 184 -1.69 -11.28 7.17
CA CYS A 184 -1.04 -12.11 6.14
C CYS A 184 -1.63 -11.91 4.74
N MET A 185 -2.71 -11.14 4.57
CA MET A 185 -3.24 -10.83 3.23
C MET A 185 -2.23 -10.03 2.38
N GLY A 186 -2.34 -10.11 1.05
CA GLY A 186 -1.57 -9.27 0.11
C GLY A 186 -0.09 -9.58 0.04
N ALA A 187 0.63 -8.82 -0.78
CA ALA A 187 2.07 -8.98 -0.98
C ALA A 187 2.86 -8.02 -0.10
N LYS A 188 3.91 -8.52 0.56
CA LYS A 188 4.78 -7.71 1.41
C LYS A 188 6.13 -7.46 0.74
N VAL A 189 6.72 -6.32 1.08
CA VAL A 189 8.16 -6.08 0.91
C VAL A 189 8.89 -6.38 2.21
N GLN A 190 10.19 -6.60 2.13
CA GLN A 190 11.03 -6.84 3.29
C GLN A 190 12.02 -5.69 3.50
N CYS A 191 12.43 -5.52 4.75
CA CYS A 191 13.47 -4.58 5.13
C CYS A 191 14.82 -4.96 4.50
N ASP A 192 15.60 -3.99 4.04
CA ASP A 192 16.92 -4.27 3.46
C ASP A 192 17.98 -4.71 4.50
N MET A 193 17.68 -4.55 5.79
CA MET A 193 18.57 -4.89 6.90
C MET A 193 18.12 -6.15 7.67
N CYS A 194 16.90 -6.67 7.41
CA CYS A 194 16.39 -7.89 8.06
C CYS A 194 15.15 -8.46 7.34
N TYR A 195 14.67 -9.64 7.76
CA TYR A 195 13.53 -10.30 7.13
C TYR A 195 12.14 -9.76 7.52
N THR A 196 12.05 -8.63 8.22
CA THR A 196 10.75 -8.06 8.65
C THR A 196 9.96 -7.59 7.43
N GLY A 197 8.76 -8.14 7.25
CA GLY A 197 7.85 -7.81 6.14
C GLY A 197 6.83 -6.71 6.48
N PHE A 198 6.41 -5.93 5.49
CA PHE A 198 5.34 -4.94 5.61
C PHE A 198 4.72 -4.62 4.24
N HIS A 199 3.46 -4.19 4.23
CA HIS A 199 2.84 -3.65 3.01
C HIS A 199 3.39 -2.25 2.72
N PRO A 200 3.59 -1.86 1.45
CA PRO A 200 4.08 -0.52 1.10
C PRO A 200 3.25 0.62 1.71
N LEU A 201 1.92 0.58 1.58
CA LEU A 201 1.06 1.62 2.15
C LEU A 201 0.93 1.57 3.67
N CYS A 202 1.03 0.39 4.29
CA CYS A 202 1.11 0.31 5.76
C CYS A 202 2.42 0.95 6.27
N ALA A 203 3.52 0.75 5.54
CA ALA A 203 4.80 1.34 5.88
C ALA A 203 4.80 2.85 5.71
N ARG A 204 4.20 3.36 4.62
CA ARG A 204 3.95 4.79 4.42
C ARG A 204 3.12 5.38 5.57
N MET A 205 1.96 4.78 5.87
CA MET A 205 1.10 5.20 6.97
C MET A 205 1.79 5.22 8.33
N ALA A 206 2.70 4.27 8.57
CA ALA A 206 3.49 4.21 9.79
C ALA A 206 4.74 5.12 9.76
N GLY A 207 4.98 5.88 8.68
CA GLY A 207 6.14 6.75 8.54
C GLY A 207 7.47 6.00 8.42
N LEU A 208 7.46 4.78 7.89
CA LEU A 208 8.68 4.00 7.68
C LEU A 208 9.46 4.53 6.47
N LYS A 209 10.79 4.32 6.48
CA LYS A 209 11.65 4.81 5.43
C LYS A 209 11.52 3.98 4.15
N LEU A 210 10.81 4.53 3.17
CA LEU A 210 10.66 4.03 1.81
C LEU A 210 11.12 5.15 0.85
N HIS A 211 12.33 5.03 0.30
CA HIS A 211 12.85 6.00 -0.69
C HIS A 211 13.68 5.32 -1.77
N VAL A 212 13.78 5.95 -2.93
CA VAL A 212 14.70 5.56 -3.99
C VAL A 212 15.97 6.38 -3.82
N LYS A 213 17.14 5.75 -3.95
CA LYS A 213 18.44 6.44 -3.96
C LYS A 213 19.25 6.02 -5.17
N GLU A 214 20.05 6.93 -5.70
CA GLU A 214 21.06 6.60 -6.71
C GLU A 214 22.29 6.00 -6.02
N THR A 215 22.84 4.94 -6.62
CA THR A 215 24.09 4.30 -6.18
C THR A 215 25.28 4.91 -6.92
N ALA A 216 26.50 4.66 -6.44
CA ALA A 216 27.71 5.23 -7.04
C ALA A 216 27.92 4.86 -8.53
N ASP A 217 27.30 3.76 -8.99
CA ASP A 217 27.28 3.31 -10.38
C ASP A 217 26.09 3.85 -11.20
N GLY A 218 25.38 4.86 -10.70
CA GLY A 218 24.26 5.51 -11.39
C GLY A 218 22.96 4.69 -11.42
N LYS A 219 22.90 3.57 -10.68
CA LYS A 219 21.69 2.74 -10.61
C LYS A 219 20.75 3.24 -9.51
N LEU A 220 19.45 3.07 -9.72
CA LEU A 220 18.46 3.33 -8.70
C LEU A 220 18.35 2.14 -7.75
N LYS A 221 18.29 2.42 -6.44
CA LYS A 221 18.09 1.45 -5.37
C LYS A 221 16.91 1.84 -4.50
N TRP A 222 15.93 0.95 -4.40
CA TRP A 222 14.76 1.09 -3.56
C TRP A 222 15.10 0.66 -2.14
N VAL A 223 15.18 1.63 -1.23
CA VAL A 223 15.51 1.41 0.17
C VAL A 223 14.25 1.29 1.01
N LYS A 224 14.16 0.21 1.78
CA LYS A 224 12.97 -0.16 2.58
C LYS A 224 13.43 -0.53 3.99
N LEU A 225 13.04 0.22 5.00
CA LEU A 225 13.47 -0.02 6.39
C LEU A 225 12.28 -0.26 7.32
N CYS A 226 12.37 -1.26 8.18
CA CYS A 226 11.36 -1.53 9.20
C CYS A 226 11.57 -0.64 10.45
N PRO A 227 10.65 -0.66 11.43
CA PRO A 227 10.77 0.14 12.66
C PRO A 227 12.02 -0.16 13.52
N LYS A 228 12.71 -1.29 13.27
CA LYS A 228 13.98 -1.62 13.94
C LYS A 228 15.18 -0.92 13.31
N HIS A 229 15.05 -0.48 12.06
CA HIS A 229 16.16 0.02 11.23
C HIS A 229 15.89 1.44 10.69
N CYS A 230 14.81 2.07 11.11
CA CYS A 230 14.56 3.49 10.92
C CYS A 230 13.73 4.02 12.09
N VAL A 231 13.83 5.33 12.33
CA VAL A 231 12.89 6.03 13.21
C VAL A 231 11.64 6.31 12.38
N PRO A 232 10.46 5.78 12.76
CA PRO A 232 9.22 6.07 12.06
C PRO A 232 8.81 7.55 12.25
N THR A 233 8.34 8.19 11.19
CA THR A 233 7.86 9.59 11.18
C THR A 233 6.44 9.70 10.61
N PRO A 234 5.40 9.19 11.31
CA PRO A 234 4.02 9.18 10.78
C PRO A 234 3.48 10.56 10.41
N GLU A 235 3.95 11.61 11.09
CA GLU A 235 3.59 13.00 10.87
C GLU A 235 3.94 13.51 9.46
N THR A 236 4.97 12.93 8.84
CA THR A 236 5.42 13.29 7.49
C THR A 236 4.67 12.54 6.38
N SER A 237 3.79 11.59 6.73
CA SER A 237 3.03 10.84 5.71
C SER A 237 1.72 11.53 5.37
N GLY A 238 1.41 11.55 4.07
CA GLY A 238 0.10 11.88 3.53
C GLY A 238 -0.94 10.77 3.70
N VAL A 239 -0.57 9.60 4.22
CA VAL A 239 -1.52 8.53 4.53
C VAL A 239 -1.67 8.44 6.05
N ARG A 240 -2.85 8.79 6.55
CA ARG A 240 -3.12 8.82 7.98
C ARG A 240 -4.24 7.85 8.34
N PRO A 241 -4.17 7.17 9.48
CA PRO A 241 -5.27 6.33 9.94
C PRO A 241 -6.57 7.14 10.13
N ASP A 242 -7.70 6.54 9.78
CA ASP A 242 -9.00 7.19 9.92
C ASP A 242 -9.44 7.22 11.40
N ARG A 243 -9.32 8.38 12.06
CA ARG A 243 -9.62 8.55 13.49
C ARG A 243 -11.11 8.46 13.82
N ASP A 244 -12.00 8.75 12.89
CA ASP A 244 -13.46 8.72 13.15
C ASP A 244 -14.04 7.28 13.05
N ALA A 245 -13.27 6.34 12.48
CA ALA A 245 -13.59 4.91 12.54
C ALA A 245 -13.11 4.23 13.84
N ALA A 246 -12.23 4.90 14.60
CA ALA A 246 -11.72 4.44 15.89
C ALA A 246 -12.50 5.15 17.00
N GLY A 247 -13.42 4.45 17.65
CA GLY A 247 -14.18 4.99 18.79
C GLY A 247 -13.30 5.78 19.77
N THR A 248 -13.83 6.92 20.21
CA THR A 248 -13.31 7.90 21.17
C THR A 248 -12.11 7.47 22.04
N ASP A 249 -10.88 7.59 21.53
CA ASP A 249 -9.75 8.03 22.37
C ASP A 249 -8.68 8.85 21.62
N GLY A 250 -8.74 8.96 20.29
CA GLY A 250 -7.87 9.84 19.51
C GLY A 250 -6.37 9.57 19.65
N SER A 251 -5.97 8.51 20.37
CA SER A 251 -4.58 8.19 20.58
C SER A 251 -4.06 7.44 19.37
N VAL A 252 -2.88 7.82 18.90
CA VAL A 252 -2.14 7.05 17.89
C VAL A 252 -1.96 5.58 18.29
N ASN A 253 -2.13 5.22 19.57
CA ASN A 253 -2.01 3.88 20.15
C ASN A 253 -3.24 2.98 19.96
N ALA A 254 -4.44 3.52 19.73
CA ALA A 254 -5.65 2.72 19.45
C ALA A 254 -5.53 1.93 18.14
N LEU A 255 -4.67 2.41 17.23
CA LEU A 255 -4.38 1.83 15.92
C LEU A 255 -3.39 0.66 15.95
N TRP A 256 -2.79 0.40 17.11
CA TRP A 256 -1.79 -0.64 17.34
C TRP A 256 -2.36 -1.82 18.15
N ASN A 257 -3.61 -2.23 17.98
CA ASN A 257 -4.20 -3.33 18.77
C ASN A 257 -3.87 -3.22 20.29
N ARG A 258 -4.05 -2.02 20.88
CA ARG A 258 -3.71 -1.70 22.28
C ARG A 258 -2.22 -1.74 22.64
N GLN A 259 -1.34 -1.15 21.82
CA GLN A 259 0.08 -1.05 22.14
C GLN A 259 0.57 0.40 22.24
N PRO A 260 1.27 0.77 23.32
CA PRO A 260 1.89 2.08 23.41
C PRO A 260 3.11 2.13 22.48
N PHE A 261 3.01 2.86 21.37
CA PHE A 261 4.21 3.31 20.66
C PHE A 261 4.97 4.26 21.60
N ARG A 262 6.06 3.79 22.19
CA ARG A 262 7.06 4.64 22.85
C ARG A 262 8.23 4.83 21.89
N PRO A 263 8.52 6.06 21.42
CA PRO A 263 9.73 6.31 20.66
C PRO A 263 10.95 5.89 21.50
N PRO A 264 11.99 5.31 20.89
CA PRO A 264 13.23 5.02 21.61
C PRO A 264 13.79 6.33 22.16
N PRO A 265 14.38 6.33 23.38
CA PRO A 265 15.03 7.52 23.91
C PRO A 265 16.13 7.98 22.93
N PRO A 266 16.31 9.30 22.73
CA PRO A 266 17.36 9.81 21.86
C PRO A 266 18.71 9.26 22.35
N LEU A 267 19.44 8.62 21.45
CA LEU A 267 20.80 8.20 21.76
C LEU A 267 21.64 9.47 21.99
N PRO A 268 22.44 9.54 23.06
CA PRO A 268 23.31 10.67 23.30
C PRO A 268 24.27 10.84 22.11
N VAL A 269 24.26 12.03 21.54
CA VAL A 269 25.23 12.43 20.52
C VAL A 269 26.60 12.50 21.21
N PRO A 270 27.64 11.79 20.74
CA PRO A 270 28.97 11.93 21.31
C PRO A 270 29.42 13.38 21.19
N ALA A 271 29.99 13.91 22.28
CA ALA A 271 30.61 15.23 22.34
C ALA A 271 31.86 15.31 21.43
#